data_AF-A0A1J6WXZ4-F1
#
_entry.id   AF-A0A1J6WXZ4-F1
#
_cell.length_a   1.000
_cell.length_b   1.000
_cell.length_c   1.000
_cell.angle_alpha   90.00
_cell.angle_beta   90.00
_cell.angle_gamma   90.00
#
_symmetry.space_group_name_H-M   'P 1'
#
loop_
_entity.id
_entity.type
_entity.pdbx_description
1 polymer ?
#
loop_
_entity_poly.entity_id
_entity_poly.type
_entity_poly.pdbx_seq_one_letter_code
_entity_poly.pdbx_strand_id
1 'polypeptide(L)'
;MFDVQTLMEIRKKADEISYRCMSGDRPSDLYNINLALDQVSRALAMFAEMEIHRMQNTHIACDGQSYIKGRLRIAYRSILPQEEESNTA
;
A
#
# COMPACT_ATOMS: atom_id res chain seq x y z
N MET A 1 3.54 -0.31 17.46
CA MET A 1 2.09 -0.42 17.18
C MET A 1 1.67 0.84 16.44
N PHE A 2 0.87 0.72 15.38
CA PHE A 2 0.40 1.91 14.65
C PHE A 2 -0.52 2.75 15.53
N ASP A 3 -0.35 4.07 15.51
CA ASP A 3 -1.33 4.97 16.09
C ASP A 3 -2.59 5.03 15.23
N VAL A 4 -3.67 5.55 15.80
CA VAL A 4 -4.98 5.67 15.15
C VAL A 4 -4.89 6.52 13.88
N GLN A 5 -4.03 7.53 13.86
CA GLN A 5 -3.81 8.39 12.70
C GLN A 5 -3.25 7.58 11.52
N THR A 6 -2.24 6.74 11.79
CA THR A 6 -1.63 5.88 10.78
C THR A 6 -2.64 4.85 10.26
N LEU A 7 -3.50 4.29 11.12
CA LEU A 7 -4.56 3.39 10.69
C LEU A 7 -5.58 4.08 9.77
N MET A 8 -5.95 5.33 10.07
CA MET A 8 -6.83 6.12 9.20
C MET A 8 -6.21 6.41 7.83
N GLU A 9 -4.90 6.70 7.79
CA GLU A 9 -4.17 6.91 6.54
C GLU A 9 -4.06 5.63 5.70
N ILE A 10 -3.81 4.49 6.35
CA ILE A 10 -3.79 3.17 5.69
C ILE A 10 -5.16 2.89 5.07
N ARG A 11 -6.25 3.09 5.82
CA ARG A 11 -7.62 2.91 5.32
C ARG A 11 -7.90 3.79 4.10
N LYS A 12 -7.61 5.09 4.20
CA LYS A 12 -7.82 6.04 3.10
C LYS A 12 -7.10 5.60 1.81
N LYS A 13 -5.83 5.19 1.91
CA LYS A 13 -5.06 4.72 0.76
C LYS A 13 -5.61 3.43 0.16
N ALA A 14 -6.05 2.50 1.00
CA ALA A 14 -6.67 1.26 0.54
C ALA A 14 -7.99 1.54 -0.22
N ASP A 15 -8.81 2.45 0.29
CA ASP A 15 -10.05 2.89 -0.36
C ASP A 15 -9.76 3.56 -1.72
N GLU A 16 -8.75 4.43 -1.80
CA GLU A 16 -8.33 5.06 -3.06
C GLU A 16 -7.84 4.04 -4.10
N ILE A 17 -7.06 3.03 -3.68
CA ILE A 17 -6.63 1.92 -4.54
C ILE A 17 -7.84 1.12 -5.03
N SER A 18 -8.75 0.75 -4.13
CA SER A 18 -9.96 0.01 -4.48
C SER A 18 -10.84 0.78 -5.47
N TYR A 19 -11.03 2.08 -5.24
CA TYR A 19 -11.80 2.93 -6.12
C TYR A 19 -11.18 3.00 -7.52
N ARG A 20 -9.86 3.20 -7.64
CA ARG A 20 -9.18 3.24 -8.95
C ARG A 20 -9.22 1.90 -9.69
N CYS A 21 -9.14 0.78 -8.97
CA CYS A 21 -9.26 -0.54 -9.59
C CYS A 21 -10.68 -0.82 -10.11
N MET A 22 -11.71 -0.24 -9.49
CA MET A 22 -13.12 -0.48 -9.81
C MET A 22 -13.73 0.61 -10.71
N SER A 23 -13.13 1.79 -10.78
CA SER A 23 -13.55 2.86 -11.68
C SER A 23 -13.33 2.45 -13.14
N GLY A 24 -14.34 2.66 -13.98
CA GLY A 24 -14.31 2.32 -15.41
C GLY A 24 -13.23 3.04 -16.23
N ASP A 25 -12.60 4.08 -15.65
CA ASP A 25 -11.29 4.59 -16.07
C ASP A 25 -10.21 3.57 -15.72
N ARG A 26 -10.16 2.48 -16.49
CA ARG A 26 -9.08 1.51 -16.39
C ARG A 26 -7.77 2.28 -16.52
N PRO A 27 -6.86 2.25 -15.53
CA PRO A 27 -5.51 2.67 -15.83
C PRO A 27 -5.05 1.81 -17.01
N SER A 28 -4.49 2.46 -18.02
CA SER A 28 -4.00 1.84 -19.24
C SER A 28 -3.00 0.70 -18.98
N ASP A 29 -2.45 0.64 -17.75
CA ASP A 29 -1.43 -0.28 -17.35
C ASP A 29 -1.87 -1.26 -16.23
N LEU A 30 -2.26 -2.46 -16.66
CA LEU A 30 -2.59 -3.61 -15.79
C LEU A 30 -1.41 -3.99 -14.88
N TYR A 31 -0.16 -3.74 -15.31
CA TYR A 31 1.03 -4.01 -14.51
C TYR A 31 1.05 -3.16 -13.24
N ASN A 32 0.72 -1.88 -13.34
CA ASN A 32 0.72 -0.94 -12.23
C ASN A 32 -0.34 -1.26 -11.17
N ILE A 33 -1.52 -1.76 -11.59
CA ILE A 33 -2.54 -2.29 -10.68
C ILE A 33 -2.00 -3.53 -9.96
N ASN A 34 -1.44 -4.49 -10.70
CA ASN A 34 -0.92 -5.73 -10.11
C ASN A 34 0.20 -5.44 -9.12
N LEU A 35 1.08 -4.48 -9.43
CA LEU A 35 2.12 -4.00 -8.53
C LEU A 35 1.51 -3.39 -7.26
N ALA A 36 0.50 -2.53 -7.39
CA ALA A 36 -0.18 -1.93 -6.25
C ALA A 36 -0.77 -2.99 -5.31
N LEU A 37 -1.45 -3.99 -5.89
CA LEU A 37 -2.07 -5.09 -5.16
C LEU A 37 -1.03 -5.97 -4.46
N ASP A 38 0.10 -6.30 -5.10
CA ASP A 38 1.20 -7.05 -4.47
C ASP A 38 1.76 -6.28 -3.27
N GLN A 39 2.02 -4.98 -3.42
CA GLN A 39 2.56 -4.17 -2.34
C GLN A 39 1.58 -4.05 -1.16
N VAL A 40 0.27 -3.85 -1.41
CA VAL A 40 -0.75 -3.84 -0.35
C VAL A 40 -0.83 -5.20 0.35
N SER A 41 -0.82 -6.30 -0.41
CA SER A 41 -0.88 -7.65 0.15
C SER A 41 0.31 -7.94 1.07
N ARG A 42 1.52 -7.53 0.67
CA ARG A 42 2.72 -7.64 1.51
C ARG A 42 2.66 -6.79 2.77
N ALA A 43 2.07 -5.58 2.69
CA ALA A 43 1.87 -4.73 3.85
C ALA A 43 0.90 -5.37 4.85
N LEU A 44 -0.22 -5.93 4.36
CA LEU A 44 -1.20 -6.65 5.18
C LEU A 44 -0.60 -7.91 5.83
N ALA A 45 0.21 -8.67 5.08
CA ALA A 45 0.90 -9.85 5.61
C ALA A 45 1.81 -9.50 6.80
N MET A 46 2.63 -8.45 6.66
CA MET A 46 3.49 -7.97 7.76
C MET A 46 2.66 -7.45 8.95
N PHE A 47 1.55 -6.74 8.69
CA PHE A 47 0.66 -6.29 9.76
C PHE A 47 0.08 -7.48 10.55
N ALA A 48 -0.41 -8.51 9.84
CA ALA A 48 -0.93 -9.73 10.45
C ALA A 48 0.16 -10.47 11.23
N GLU A 49 1.38 -10.57 10.68
CA GLU A 49 2.52 -11.17 11.36
C GLU A 49 2.84 -10.46 12.68
N MET A 50 2.85 -9.12 12.67
CA MET A 50 3.04 -8.30 13.88
C MET A 50 1.95 -8.54 14.93
N GLU A 51 0.68 -8.64 14.52
CA GLU A 51 -0.42 -8.94 15.44
C GLU A 51 -0.35 -10.37 15.99
N ILE A 52 0.04 -11.36 15.18
CA ILE A 52 0.26 -12.74 15.63
C ILE A 52 1.36 -12.80 16.70
N HIS A 53 2.50 -12.16 16.44
CA HIS A 53 3.61 -12.14 17.40
C HIS A 53 3.22 -11.42 18.70
N ARG A 54 2.46 -10.33 18.59
CA ARG A 54 1.89 -9.64 19.76
C ARG A 54 0.97 -10.57 20.58
N MET A 55 0.09 -11.33 19.93
CA MET A 55 -0.80 -12.29 20.60
C MET A 55 -0.05 -13.46 21.24
N GLN A 56 1.08 -13.86 20.65
CA GLN A 56 1.92 -14.95 21.13
C GLN A 56 2.98 -14.50 22.16
N ASN A 57 3.05 -13.21 22.49
CA ASN A 57 4.14 -12.61 23.28
C ASN A 57 5.54 -12.94 22.73
N THR A 58 5.66 -13.04 21.41
CA THR A 58 6.92 -13.27 20.70
C THR A 58 7.40 -11.98 20.04
N HIS A 59 8.71 -11.90 19.76
CA HIS A 59 9.33 -10.70 19.20
C HIS A 59 9.59 -10.86 17.70
N ILE A 60 9.27 -9.84 16.90
CA ILE A 60 9.64 -9.77 15.49
C ILE A 60 11.02 -9.13 15.35
N ALA A 61 11.92 -9.76 14.59
CA ALA A 61 13.29 -9.30 14.42
C ALA A 61 13.44 -8.03 13.55
N CYS A 62 12.39 -7.57 12.88
CA CYS A 62 12.44 -6.45 11.92
C CYS A 62 11.48 -5.29 12.28
N ASP A 63 11.78 -4.10 11.76
CA ASP A 63 10.86 -2.97 11.87
C ASP A 63 9.70 -3.12 10.87
N GLY A 64 8.66 -3.83 11.31
CA GLY A 64 7.44 -4.04 10.53
C GLY A 64 6.71 -2.74 10.18
N GLN A 65 6.84 -1.68 10.98
CA GLN A 65 6.20 -0.39 10.67
C GLN A 65 6.83 0.28 9.46
N SER A 66 8.16 0.35 9.42
CA SER A 66 8.88 0.89 8.27
C SER A 66 8.64 0.04 7.02
N TYR A 67 8.60 -1.29 7.16
CA TYR A 67 8.27 -2.20 6.06
C TYR A 67 6.89 -1.88 5.46
N ILE A 68 5.85 -1.82 6.29
CA ILE A 68 4.47 -1.53 5.87
C ILE A 68 4.37 -0.16 5.22
N LYS A 69 4.96 0.89 5.82
CA LYS A 69 4.98 2.25 5.25
C LYS A 69 5.64 2.28 3.87
N GLY A 70 6.78 1.58 3.71
CA GLY A 70 7.48 1.47 2.43
C GLY A 70 6.63 0.83 1.35
N ARG A 71 5.97 -0.29 1.65
CA ARG A 71 5.08 -1.00 0.72
C ARG A 71 3.89 -0.16 0.29
N LEU A 72 3.18 0.45 1.23
CA LEU A 72 2.03 1.31 0.92
C LEU A 72 2.41 2.54 0.10
N ARG A 73 3.62 3.09 0.30
CA ARG A 73 4.14 4.18 -0.53
C ARG A 73 4.36 3.73 -1.98
N ILE A 74 4.90 2.53 -2.21
CA ILE A 74 5.09 1.99 -3.56
C ILE A 74 3.72 1.76 -4.21
N ALA A 75 2.78 1.13 -3.49
CA ALA A 75 1.43 0.87 -3.98
C ALA A 75 0.70 2.15 -4.42
N TYR A 76 0.79 3.19 -3.60
CA TYR A 76 0.15 4.47 -3.91
C TYR A 76 0.76 5.11 -5.15
N ARG A 77 2.09 5.07 -5.31
CA ARG A 77 2.78 5.66 -6.46
C ARG A 77 2.45 4.96 -7.77
N SER A 78 2.25 3.65 -7.76
CA SER A 78 1.98 2.92 -9.00
C SER A 78 0.59 3.20 -9.57
N ILE A 79 -0.37 3.67 -8.75
CA ILE A 79 -1.73 3.98 -9.21
C ILE A 79 -1.97 5.47 -9.49
N LEU A 80 -1.01 6.34 -9.19
CA LEU A 80 -1.10 7.76 -9.52
C LEU A 80 -0.97 7.94 -11.04
N PRO A 81 -1.69 8.91 -11.63
CA PRO A 81 -1.47 9.26 -13.03
C PRO A 81 -0.01 9.66 -13.19
N GLN A 82 0.72 9.04 -14.13
CA GLN A 82 1.97 9.65 -14.56
C GLN A 82 1.57 10.93 -15.29
N GLU A 83 1.98 12.09 -14.76
CA GLU A 83 1.96 13.30 -15.56
C GLU A 83 2.80 13.00 -16.80
N GLU A 84 2.18 12.95 -17.97
CA GLU A 84 2.91 12.99 -19.22
C GLU A 84 3.75 14.26 -19.16
N GLU A 85 5.07 14.13 -19.01
CA GLU A 85 5.99 15.23 -19.22
C GLU A 85 5.75 15.72 -20.66
N SER A 86 4.91 16.74 -20.78
CA SER A 86 4.65 17.46 -22.02
C SER A 86 5.92 18.23 -22.36
N ASN A 87 6.90 17.51 -22.89
CA ASN A 87 8.09 18.06 -23.51
C ASN A 87 7.66 18.76 -24.80
N THR A 88 7.15 19.98 -24.66
CA THR A 88 7.15 20.95 -25.75
C THR A 88 8.55 21.55 -25.81
N ALA A 89 9.38 20.96 -26.66
CA ALA A 89 10.64 21.51 -27.14
C ALA A 89 10.39 22.37 -28.40
#